data_AF-A0A3D4LMB2-F1
#
_entry.id   AF-A0A3D4LMB2-F1
#
_cell.length_a   1.000
_cell.length_b   1.000
_cell.length_c   1.000
_cell.angle_alpha   90.00
_cell.angle_beta   90.00
_cell.angle_gamma   90.00
#
_symmetry.space_group_name_H-M   'P 1'
#
loop_
_entity.id
_entity.type
_entity.pdbx_description
1 polymer ?
#
loop_
_entity_poly.entity_id
_entity_poly.type
_entity_poly.pdbx_seq_one_letter_code
_entity_poly.pdbx_strand_id
1 'polypeptide(L)'
;MREINVKEITKTVERLCTESCYYLPEDVKKALEDAMEKEESPLGKEILSDILKNQEIARTKDIPICQDTGLAVIFLELGQDVRLVGGDLNEAINEGVRRGYIKGYLRSSAVDDPFIARKNTGDNTPAIIHTKIVSGDKIKLIFAPKGGGSENMSA
;
A
#
# COMPACT_ATOMS: atom_id res chain seq x y z
N MET A 1 -21.57 -20.06 7.28
CA MET A 1 -21.33 -19.01 6.27
C MET A 1 -21.37 -17.66 6.97
N ARG A 2 -20.24 -16.95 7.03
CA ARG A 2 -20.12 -15.63 7.65
C ARG A 2 -20.39 -14.56 6.61
N GLU A 3 -21.28 -13.62 6.93
CA GLU A 3 -21.51 -12.47 6.06
C GLU A 3 -20.53 -11.33 6.39
N ILE A 4 -19.93 -10.74 5.36
CA ILE A 4 -19.08 -9.55 5.49
C ILE A 4 -19.58 -8.48 4.52
N ASN A 5 -19.84 -7.29 5.04
CA ASN A 5 -20.27 -6.17 4.22
C ASN A 5 -19.06 -5.54 3.53
N VAL A 6 -19.13 -5.33 2.21
CA VAL A 6 -18.02 -4.78 1.44
C VAL A 6 -17.60 -3.37 1.89
N LYS A 7 -18.45 -2.63 2.60
CA LYS A 7 -18.08 -1.34 3.23
C LYS A 7 -16.96 -1.49 4.27
N GLU A 8 -16.84 -2.63 4.95
CA GLU A 8 -15.73 -2.90 5.86
C GLU A 8 -14.42 -3.08 5.08
N ILE A 9 -14.49 -3.68 3.90
CA ILE A 9 -13.34 -3.83 2.99
C ILE A 9 -12.90 -2.46 2.49
N THR A 10 -13.82 -1.61 2.03
CA THR A 10 -13.51 -0.22 1.63
C THR A 10 -12.78 0.55 2.72
N LYS A 11 -13.31 0.54 3.94
CA LYS A 11 -12.69 1.24 5.09
C LYS A 11 -11.32 0.66 5.45
N THR A 12 -11.18 -0.66 5.35
CA THR A 12 -9.91 -1.34 5.64
C THR A 12 -8.85 -0.97 4.61
N VAL A 13 -9.19 -1.02 3.32
CA VAL A 13 -8.27 -0.65 2.24
C VAL A 13 -7.91 0.84 2.32
N GLU A 14 -8.86 1.74 2.55
CA GLU A 14 -8.62 3.17 2.76
C GLU A 14 -7.56 3.43 3.83
N ARG A 15 -7.70 2.77 4.99
CA ARG A 15 -6.75 2.86 6.10
C ARG A 15 -5.39 2.26 5.76
N LEU A 16 -5.36 1.11 5.08
CA LEU A 16 -4.12 0.47 4.68
C LEU A 16 -3.32 1.34 3.69
N CYS A 17 -3.98 2.03 2.76
CA CYS A 17 -3.31 2.94 1.82
C CYS A 17 -2.49 4.01 2.56
N THR A 18 -3.08 4.64 3.59
CA THR A 18 -2.38 5.68 4.36
C THR A 18 -1.32 5.09 5.27
N GLU A 19 -1.67 4.09 6.08
CA GLU A 19 -0.74 3.51 7.06
C GLU A 19 0.51 2.92 6.39
N SER A 20 0.36 2.22 5.26
CA SER A 20 1.50 1.63 4.54
C SER A 20 2.40 2.66 3.85
N CYS A 21 1.93 3.88 3.62
CA CYS A 21 2.75 4.96 3.06
C CYS A 21 3.42 5.82 4.13
N TYR A 22 2.89 5.86 5.35
CA TYR A 22 3.36 6.73 6.44
C TYR A 22 4.26 6.01 7.43
N TYR A 23 4.02 4.72 7.66
CA TYR A 23 4.65 3.97 8.74
C TYR A 23 5.43 2.78 8.20
N LEU A 24 6.73 2.74 8.53
CA LEU A 24 7.52 1.52 8.32
C LEU A 24 7.14 0.47 9.37
N PRO A 25 7.08 -0.81 8.97
CA PRO A 25 7.04 -1.93 9.91
C PRO A 25 8.21 -1.88 10.90
N GLU A 26 7.97 -2.30 12.15
CA GLU A 26 8.97 -2.22 13.22
C GLU A 26 10.20 -3.09 12.96
N ASP A 27 10.03 -4.23 12.30
CA ASP A 27 11.13 -5.10 11.87
C ASP A 27 12.03 -4.42 10.84
N VAL A 28 11.44 -3.70 9.87
CA VAL A 28 12.20 -2.92 8.87
C VAL A 28 12.93 -1.75 9.53
N LYS A 29 12.25 -1.02 10.44
CA LYS A 29 12.88 0.07 11.20
C LYS A 29 14.10 -0.44 11.97
N LYS A 30 13.92 -1.51 12.74
CA LYS A 30 15.00 -2.11 13.51
C LYS A 30 16.15 -2.59 12.61
N ALA A 31 15.85 -3.16 11.45
CA ALA A 31 16.88 -3.56 10.50
C ALA A 31 17.70 -2.37 9.99
N LEU A 32 17.08 -1.19 9.78
CA LEU A 32 17.77 0.04 9.39
C LEU A 32 18.64 0.60 10.53
N GLU A 33 18.15 0.56 11.77
CA GLU A 33 18.92 0.96 12.96
C GLU A 33 20.15 0.06 13.16
N ASP A 34 19.96 -1.26 13.12
CA ASP A 34 21.03 -2.25 13.20
C ASP A 34 22.05 -2.10 12.06
N ALA A 35 21.58 -1.75 10.84
CA ALA A 35 22.45 -1.51 9.69
C ALA A 35 23.29 -0.23 9.88
N MET A 36 22.72 0.84 10.43
CA MET A 36 23.42 2.10 10.68
C MET A 36 24.55 1.91 11.71
N GLU A 37 24.33 1.08 12.73
CA GLU A 37 25.37 0.75 13.74
C GLU A 37 26.54 -0.03 13.14
N LYS A 38 26.25 -0.95 12.20
CA LYS A 38 27.23 -1.88 11.61
C LYS A 38 27.92 -1.34 10.36
N GLU A 39 27.35 -0.34 9.70
CA GLU A 39 27.92 0.24 8.48
C GLU A 39 29.35 0.78 8.75
N GLU A 40 30.25 0.60 7.80
CA GLU A 40 31.64 1.06 7.91
C GLU A 40 31.85 2.34 7.12
N SER A 41 31.13 2.49 6.00
CA SER A 41 31.18 3.64 5.11
C SER A 41 30.62 4.89 5.79
N PRO A 42 31.40 6.00 5.90
CA PRO A 42 30.87 7.25 6.41
C PRO A 42 29.64 7.74 5.64
N LEU A 43 29.68 7.64 4.31
CA LEU A 43 28.55 8.01 3.45
C LEU A 43 27.35 7.08 3.67
N GLY A 44 27.58 5.77 3.85
CA GLY A 44 26.51 4.80 4.13
C GLY A 44 25.77 5.14 5.42
N LYS A 45 26.50 5.53 6.48
CA LYS A 45 25.91 5.98 7.75
C LYS A 45 25.06 7.23 7.58
N GLU A 46 25.54 8.21 6.81
CA GLU A 46 24.79 9.44 6.54
C GLU A 46 23.47 9.12 5.82
N ILE A 47 23.51 8.26 4.79
CA ILE A 47 22.31 7.85 4.05
C ILE A 47 21.31 7.12 4.96
N LEU A 48 21.77 6.17 5.77
CA LEU A 48 20.90 5.44 6.71
C LEU A 48 20.28 6.38 7.76
N SER A 49 21.06 7.36 8.24
CA SER A 49 20.57 8.39 9.15
C SER A 49 19.47 9.24 8.51
N ASP A 50 19.65 9.65 7.25
CA ASP A 50 18.63 10.39 6.51
C ASP A 50 17.35 9.58 6.28
N ILE A 51 17.46 8.27 5.99
CA ILE A 51 16.31 7.37 5.85
C ILE A 51 15.52 7.28 7.16
N LEU A 52 16.19 7.04 8.29
CA LEU A 52 15.55 6.97 9.61
C LEU A 52 14.92 8.31 10.01
N LYS A 53 15.60 9.43 9.72
CA LYS A 53 15.05 10.77 9.96
C LYS A 53 13.81 11.03 9.10
N ASN A 54 13.83 10.63 7.83
CA ASN A 54 12.69 10.77 6.93
C ASN A 54 11.49 9.94 7.43
N GLN A 55 11.72 8.70 7.88
CA GLN A 55 10.68 7.88 8.52
C GLN A 55 10.07 8.58 9.73
N GLU A 56 10.88 9.16 10.61
CA GLU A 56 10.37 9.85 11.80
C GLU A 56 9.56 11.10 11.44
N ILE A 57 9.99 11.86 10.43
CA ILE A 57 9.23 13.01 9.92
C ILE A 57 7.89 12.55 9.33
N ALA A 58 7.88 11.49 8.51
CA ALA A 58 6.68 10.92 7.93
C ALA A 58 5.68 10.51 9.00
N ARG A 59 6.16 9.78 10.02
CA ARG A 59 5.35 9.31 11.15
C ARG A 59 4.78 10.45 12.01
N THR A 60 5.57 11.50 12.27
CA THR A 60 5.16 12.59 13.17
C THR A 60 4.28 13.64 12.49
N LYS A 61 4.37 13.76 11.17
CA LYS A 61 3.59 14.73 10.39
C LYS A 61 2.45 14.11 9.58
N ASP A 62 2.29 12.79 9.64
CA ASP A 62 1.33 12.02 8.84
C ASP A 62 1.45 12.36 7.33
N ILE A 63 2.68 12.29 6.82
CA ILE A 63 3.00 12.51 5.39
C ILE A 63 3.68 11.27 4.80
N PRO A 64 3.57 11.01 3.49
CA PRO A 64 4.18 9.82 2.89
C PRO A 64 5.71 9.85 2.98
N ILE A 65 6.30 8.69 3.32
CA ILE A 65 7.75 8.50 3.41
C ILE A 65 8.44 8.70 2.05
N CYS A 66 7.74 8.43 0.95
CA CYS A 66 8.26 8.53 -0.42
C CYS A 66 7.29 9.34 -1.29
N GLN A 67 7.83 10.16 -2.21
CA GLN A 67 7.04 10.86 -3.22
C GLN A 67 6.30 9.89 -4.16
N ASP A 68 6.87 8.71 -4.39
CA ASP A 68 6.19 7.64 -5.11
C ASP A 68 5.46 6.74 -4.12
N THR A 69 4.18 7.03 -3.92
CA THR A 69 3.28 6.24 -3.08
C THR A 69 2.79 4.95 -3.77
N GLY A 70 3.42 4.59 -4.90
CA GLY A 70 3.27 3.30 -5.57
C GLY A 70 1.91 3.04 -6.21
N LEU A 71 1.84 1.95 -6.95
CA LEU A 71 0.57 1.37 -7.41
C LEU A 71 -0.05 0.54 -6.29
N ALA A 72 -1.37 0.59 -6.18
CA ALA A 72 -2.12 -0.17 -5.19
C ALA A 72 -2.17 -1.66 -5.59
N VAL A 73 -1.31 -2.49 -5.00
CA VAL A 73 -1.36 -3.95 -5.17
C VAL A 73 -2.01 -4.58 -3.94
N ILE A 74 -2.98 -5.44 -4.15
CA ILE A 74 -3.74 -6.12 -3.09
C ILE A 74 -3.64 -7.62 -3.27
N PHE A 75 -3.17 -8.31 -2.23
CA PHE A 75 -3.28 -9.75 -2.12
C PHE A 75 -4.44 -10.08 -1.18
N LEU A 76 -5.48 -10.67 -1.75
CA LEU A 76 -6.70 -11.04 -1.06
C LEU A 76 -6.76 -12.56 -0.91
N GLU A 77 -6.81 -13.04 0.33
CA GLU A 77 -7.25 -14.40 0.63
C GLU A 77 -8.72 -14.35 1.09
N LEU A 78 -9.62 -14.96 0.32
CA LEU A 78 -11.05 -15.00 0.58
C LEU A 78 -11.48 -16.41 1.00
N GLY A 79 -11.95 -16.55 2.24
CA GLY A 79 -12.48 -17.79 2.77
C GLY A 79 -13.75 -18.26 2.03
N GLN A 80 -13.83 -19.56 1.70
CA GLN A 80 -14.98 -20.16 1.02
C GLN A 80 -16.30 -20.06 1.81
N ASP A 81 -16.21 -19.95 3.14
CA ASP A 81 -17.38 -19.79 4.00
C ASP A 81 -17.78 -18.32 4.19
N VAL A 82 -17.14 -17.39 3.46
CA VAL A 82 -17.49 -15.96 3.46
C VAL A 82 -18.50 -15.65 2.36
N ARG A 83 -19.58 -14.97 2.74
CA ARG A 83 -20.51 -14.34 1.81
C ARG A 83 -20.34 -12.83 1.86
N LEU A 84 -19.92 -12.24 0.74
CA LEU A 84 -19.86 -10.80 0.59
C LEU A 84 -21.25 -10.24 0.33
N VAL A 85 -21.60 -9.16 1.03
CA VAL A 85 -22.90 -8.48 0.90
C VAL A 85 -22.72 -6.98 0.77
N GLY A 86 -23.75 -6.30 0.23
CA GLY A 86 -23.79 -4.83 0.17
C GLY A 86 -23.08 -4.19 -1.02
N GLY A 87 -22.58 -4.99 -1.98
CA GLY A 87 -22.02 -4.47 -3.24
C GLY A 87 -21.00 -5.41 -3.87
N ASP A 88 -20.33 -4.91 -4.90
CA ASP A 88 -19.23 -5.57 -5.59
C ASP A 88 -17.91 -5.42 -4.80
N LEU A 89 -17.10 -6.49 -4.79
CA LEU A 89 -15.84 -6.53 -4.06
C LEU A 89 -14.76 -5.63 -4.69
N ASN A 90 -14.64 -5.65 -6.01
CA ASN A 90 -13.61 -4.89 -6.71
C ASN A 90 -13.91 -3.39 -6.64
N GLU A 91 -15.19 -3.01 -6.79
CA GLU A 91 -15.62 -1.62 -6.57
C GLU A 91 -15.33 -1.17 -5.14
N ALA A 92 -15.62 -2.01 -4.15
CA ALA A 92 -15.34 -1.67 -2.75
C ALA A 92 -13.85 -1.50 -2.46
N ILE A 93 -12.99 -2.33 -3.07
CA ILE A 93 -11.54 -2.21 -3.00
C ILE A 93 -11.05 -0.92 -3.68
N ASN A 94 -11.46 -0.68 -4.92
CA ASN A 94 -11.06 0.51 -5.67
C ASN A 94 -11.54 1.81 -5.01
N GLU A 95 -12.73 1.80 -4.43
CA GLU A 95 -13.23 2.93 -3.64
C GLU A 95 -12.41 3.15 -2.37
N GLY A 96 -11.92 2.09 -1.74
CA GLY A 96 -10.98 2.19 -0.61
C GLY A 96 -9.67 2.84 -1.03
N VAL A 97 -9.10 2.40 -2.16
CA VAL A 97 -7.88 2.97 -2.75
C VAL A 97 -8.09 4.45 -3.07
N ARG A 98 -9.13 4.80 -3.83
CA ARG A 98 -9.47 6.19 -4.17
C ARG A 98 -9.54 7.08 -2.93
N ARG A 99 -10.26 6.64 -1.89
CA ARG A 99 -10.37 7.41 -0.64
C ARG A 99 -9.04 7.54 0.08
N GLY A 100 -8.28 6.45 0.18
CA GLY A 100 -6.99 6.45 0.85
C GLY A 100 -5.99 7.39 0.17
N TYR A 101 -5.92 7.37 -1.16
CA TYR A 101 -5.03 8.24 -1.92
C TYR A 101 -5.45 9.71 -1.85
N ILE A 102 -6.74 10.02 -2.01
CA ILE A 102 -7.24 11.40 -1.95
C ILE A 102 -7.10 11.99 -0.54
N LYS A 103 -7.58 11.29 0.49
CA LYS A 103 -7.57 11.81 1.88
C LYS A 103 -6.17 11.82 2.48
N GLY A 104 -5.34 10.86 2.11
CA GLY A 104 -3.96 10.77 2.55
C GLY A 104 -3.00 11.68 1.78
N TYR A 105 -3.49 12.51 0.86
CA TYR A 105 -2.65 13.33 -0.02
C TYR A 105 -1.52 12.53 -0.67
N LEU A 106 -1.80 11.27 -1.03
CA LEU A 106 -0.87 10.38 -1.69
C LEU A 106 -0.81 10.71 -3.18
N ARG A 107 0.29 10.36 -3.84
CA ARG A 107 0.44 10.62 -5.27
C ARG A 107 -0.31 9.57 -6.10
N SER A 108 -1.17 10.03 -6.99
CA SER A 108 -1.77 9.18 -8.03
C SER A 108 -0.77 8.95 -9.16
N SER A 109 -0.15 7.78 -9.17
CA SER A 109 0.85 7.34 -10.15
C SER A 109 0.26 6.48 -11.28
N ALA A 110 -0.97 5.98 -11.14
CA ALA A 110 -1.61 5.15 -12.17
C ALA A 110 -1.96 5.95 -13.44
N VAL A 111 -1.71 5.31 -14.58
CA VAL A 111 -1.96 5.84 -15.92
C VAL A 111 -2.90 4.90 -16.66
N ASP A 112 -4.03 5.44 -17.11
CA ASP A 112 -4.94 4.78 -18.04
C ASP A 112 -4.43 4.92 -19.47
N ASP A 113 -4.60 3.84 -20.24
CA ASP A 113 -4.03 3.65 -21.58
C ASP A 113 -2.53 4.03 -21.66
N PRO A 114 -1.61 3.10 -21.37
CA PRO A 114 -0.19 3.41 -21.33
C PRO A 114 0.43 3.70 -22.71
N PHE A 115 -0.29 3.46 -23.81
CA PHE A 115 0.27 3.52 -25.16
C PHE A 115 -0.12 4.78 -25.92
N ILE A 116 -1.37 5.22 -25.83
CA ILE A 116 -1.88 6.33 -26.65
C ILE A 116 -2.17 7.54 -25.77
N ALA A 117 -3.27 7.50 -25.02
CA ALA A 117 -3.77 8.68 -24.31
C ALA A 117 -2.94 9.02 -23.05
N ARG A 118 -2.36 8.02 -22.39
CA ARG A 118 -1.52 8.16 -21.18
C ARG A 118 -2.10 9.10 -20.14
N LYS A 119 -3.39 8.92 -19.84
CA LYS A 119 -4.12 9.80 -18.94
C LYS A 119 -3.93 9.34 -17.50
N ASN A 120 -3.49 10.24 -16.62
CA ASN A 120 -3.47 9.94 -15.18
C ASN A 120 -4.91 9.72 -14.68
N THR A 121 -5.12 8.69 -13.86
CA THR A 121 -6.47 8.35 -13.37
C THR A 121 -6.97 9.32 -12.29
N GLY A 122 -6.07 10.06 -11.65
CA GLY A 122 -6.37 11.10 -10.66
C GLY A 122 -6.69 10.57 -9.26
N ASP A 123 -6.78 9.25 -9.09
CA ASP A 123 -7.11 8.60 -7.83
C ASP A 123 -6.30 7.31 -7.56
N ASN A 124 -5.31 7.03 -8.41
CA ASN A 124 -4.45 5.84 -8.38
C ASN A 124 -5.16 4.50 -8.60
N THR A 125 -6.41 4.51 -9.04
CA THR A 125 -7.15 3.31 -9.44
C THR A 125 -6.89 3.01 -10.94
N PRO A 126 -7.14 1.76 -11.42
CA PRO A 126 -7.56 0.59 -10.65
C PRO A 126 -6.43 -0.02 -9.81
N ALA A 127 -6.81 -0.65 -8.69
CA ALA A 127 -5.92 -1.51 -7.94
C ALA A 127 -5.61 -2.80 -8.70
N ILE A 128 -4.39 -3.33 -8.51
CA ILE A 128 -3.99 -4.64 -8.99
C ILE A 128 -4.39 -5.66 -7.91
N ILE A 129 -5.37 -6.51 -8.19
CA ILE A 129 -5.98 -7.40 -7.18
C ILE A 129 -5.65 -8.86 -7.50
N HIS A 130 -4.85 -9.48 -6.63
CA HIS A 130 -4.57 -10.91 -6.64
C HIS A 130 -5.47 -11.62 -5.64
N THR A 131 -6.45 -12.37 -6.12
CA THR A 131 -7.39 -13.10 -5.25
C THR A 131 -7.06 -14.59 -5.20
N LYS A 132 -6.99 -15.13 -3.98
CA LYS A 132 -6.90 -16.57 -3.71
C LYS A 132 -8.10 -16.99 -2.86
N ILE A 133 -8.83 -17.99 -3.33
CA ILE A 133 -9.88 -18.63 -2.53
C ILE A 133 -9.22 -19.65 -1.57
N VAL A 134 -9.55 -19.57 -0.29
CA VAL A 134 -8.99 -20.41 0.79
C VAL A 134 -10.11 -21.02 1.64
N SER A 135 -9.82 -22.03 2.44
CA SER A 135 -10.81 -22.59 3.36
C SER A 135 -11.11 -21.63 4.53
N GLY A 136 -12.28 -21.80 5.15
CA GLY A 136 -12.70 -21.05 6.34
C GLY A 136 -13.50 -19.79 6.04
N ASP A 137 -13.72 -18.99 7.08
CA ASP A 137 -14.71 -17.90 7.12
C ASP A 137 -14.07 -16.51 7.33
N LYS A 138 -12.80 -16.36 6.92
CA LYS A 138 -12.03 -15.12 7.09
C LYS A 138 -11.67 -14.50 5.75
N ILE A 139 -11.42 -13.20 5.80
CA ILE A 139 -10.77 -12.45 4.73
C ILE A 139 -9.42 -11.98 5.28
N LYS A 140 -8.37 -12.14 4.47
CA LYS A 140 -7.07 -11.52 4.73
C LYS A 140 -6.73 -10.61 3.55
N LEU A 141 -6.37 -9.37 3.87
CA LEU A 141 -5.92 -8.37 2.91
C LEU A 141 -4.48 -8.02 3.23
N ILE A 142 -3.62 -8.07 2.22
CA ILE A 142 -2.30 -7.46 2.26
C ILE A 142 -2.31 -6.37 1.20
N PHE A 143 -2.04 -5.15 1.62
CA PHE A 143 -1.85 -4.01 0.74
C PHE A 143 -0.35 -3.75 0.56
N ALA A 144 0.08 -3.58 -0.68
CA ALA A 144 1.45 -3.24 -1.03
C ALA A 144 1.43 -2.00 -1.93
N PRO A 145 1.85 -0.82 -1.43
CA PRO A 145 2.05 0.37 -2.27
C PRO A 145 3.34 0.20 -3.06
N LYS A 146 3.26 -0.49 -4.19
CA LYS A 146 4.46 -0.91 -4.93
C LYS A 146 5.02 0.25 -5.75
N GLY A 147 6.12 0.84 -5.26
CA GLY A 147 6.83 1.92 -5.95
C GLY A 147 7.44 1.46 -7.27
N GLY A 148 7.26 2.26 -8.32
CA GLY A 148 7.63 1.89 -9.69
C GLY A 148 9.13 1.66 -9.87
N GLY A 149 9.96 2.39 -9.14
CA GLY A 149 11.42 2.17 -9.14
C GLY A 149 11.80 0.76 -8.70
N SER A 150 11.20 0.28 -7.60
CA SER A 150 11.45 -1.08 -7.09
C SER A 150 10.80 -2.16 -7.96
N GLU A 151 9.67 -1.85 -8.61
CA GLU A 151 9.00 -2.77 -9.53
C GLU A 151 9.88 -3.08 -10.74
N ASN A 152 10.49 -2.04 -11.33
CA ASN A 152 11.35 -2.13 -12.50
C ASN A 152 12.64 -2.94 -12.27
N MET A 153 12.99 -3.26 -11.02
CA MET A 153 14.18 -4.03 -10.65
C MET A 153 13.87 -5.50 -10.34
N SER A 154 12.69 -6.00 -10.73
CA SER A 154 12.23 -7.38 -10.43
C SER A 154 12.61 -8.40 -11.51
N ALA A 155 13.83 -8.27 -12.07
CA ALA A 155 14.34 -9.11 -13.16
C ALA A 155 14.85 -10.48 -12.69
#